data_AF-A0A3G6YMC6-F1
#
_entry.id   AF-A0A3G6YMC6-F1
#
_cell.length_a   1.000
_cell.length_b   1.000
_cell.length_c   1.000
_cell.angle_alpha   90.00
_cell.angle_beta   90.00
_cell.angle_gamma   90.00
#
_symmetry.space_group_name_H-M   'P 1'
#
loop_
_entity.id
_entity.type
_entity.pdbx_description
1 polymer ?
#
loop_
_entity_poly.entity_id
_entity_poly.type
_entity_poly.pdbx_seq_one_letter_code
_entity_poly.pdbx_strand_id
1 'polypeptide(L)'
;MEKFNKAIEFRKNNDGRMKFEHILSMMNVWRGHSLISEYEKLQNQNNLIFSPKNKFIETINKLFSGRKRLNISEKNELNISVVLNGNEKPIPISELSSGEKQLLIILGQALLQEEKATIFIADEPELSLHLKWQVELTKSILGLNPNAQIIFATHSPDIVAEYQNKVIRMENML
;
A
#
# COMPACT_ATOMS: atom_id res chain seq x y z
N MET A 1 24.13 31.13 -26.84
CA MET A 1 24.38 31.26 -28.28
C MET A 1 25.84 30.98 -28.65
N GLU A 2 26.82 31.53 -27.93
CA GLU A 2 28.25 31.39 -28.25
C GLU A 2 28.82 29.96 -28.13
N LYS A 3 28.38 29.18 -27.13
CA LYS A 3 28.77 27.76 -26.97
C LYS A 3 28.18 26.82 -28.03
N PHE A 4 27.02 27.19 -28.60
CA PHE A 4 26.34 26.42 -29.64
C PHE A 4 27.02 26.65 -31.00
N ASN A 5 27.43 27.90 -31.28
CA ASN A 5 28.19 28.24 -32.48
C ASN A 5 29.59 27.60 -32.50
N LYS A 6 30.29 27.53 -31.35
CA LYS A 6 31.57 26.81 -31.23
C LYS A 6 31.47 25.30 -31.52
N ALA A 7 30.38 24.66 -31.11
CA ALA A 7 30.14 23.24 -31.38
C ALA A 7 29.85 22.95 -32.87
N ILE A 8 29.21 23.90 -33.57
CA ILE A 8 28.93 23.82 -35.01
C ILE A 8 30.21 24.05 -35.83
N GLU A 9 31.08 24.98 -35.43
CA GLU A 9 32.40 25.17 -36.06
C GLU A 9 33.31 23.95 -35.91
N PHE A 10 33.30 23.29 -34.74
CA PHE A 10 34.12 22.11 -34.49
C PHE A 10 33.73 20.90 -35.38
N ARG A 11 32.46 20.84 -35.79
CA ARG A 11 31.93 19.81 -36.70
C ARG A 11 32.23 20.09 -38.17
N LYS A 12 32.50 21.34 -38.52
CA LYS A 12 32.85 21.76 -39.89
C LYS A 12 34.31 21.47 -40.26
N ASN A 13 35.21 21.37 -39.28
CA ASN A 13 36.66 21.21 -39.48
C ASN A 13 37.22 19.79 -39.31
N ASN A 14 36.41 18.82 -38.86
CA ASN A 14 36.83 17.42 -38.76
C ASN A 14 36.10 16.59 -39.81
N ASP A 15 36.86 15.86 -40.61
CA ASP A 15 36.36 14.84 -41.54
C ASP A 15 35.27 14.02 -40.84
N GLY A 16 34.01 14.22 -41.27
CA GLY A 16 32.79 13.78 -40.59
C GLY A 16 32.53 12.28 -40.62
N ARG A 17 33.58 11.46 -40.59
CA ARG A 17 33.50 10.00 -40.57
C ARG A 17 33.38 9.54 -39.11
N MET A 18 32.30 8.83 -38.81
CA MET A 18 32.11 8.21 -37.50
C MET A 18 33.28 7.24 -37.25
N LYS A 19 34.12 7.51 -36.24
CA LYS A 19 35.22 6.61 -35.87
C LYS A 19 34.66 5.39 -35.14
N PHE A 20 35.36 4.26 -35.22
CA PHE A 20 34.98 3.03 -34.51
C PHE A 20 34.77 3.25 -33.01
N GLU A 21 35.59 4.09 -32.38
CA GLU A 21 35.43 4.52 -30.97
C GLU A 21 34.09 5.20 -30.67
N HIS A 22 33.55 5.98 -31.62
CA HIS A 22 32.23 6.60 -31.47
C HIS A 22 31.11 5.57 -31.59
N ILE A 23 31.28 4.54 -32.43
CA ILE A 23 30.34 3.42 -32.53
C ILE A 23 30.35 2.62 -31.22
N LEU A 24 31.53 2.32 -30.69
CA LEU A 24 31.68 1.63 -29.40
C LEU A 24 31.06 2.43 -28.25
N SER A 25 31.27 3.75 -28.20
CA SER A 25 30.67 4.59 -27.15
C SER A 25 29.15 4.65 -27.26
N MET A 26 28.60 4.74 -28.48
CA MET A 26 27.16 4.64 -28.71
C MET A 26 26.60 3.27 -28.28
N MET A 27 27.30 2.18 -28.58
CA MET A 27 26.92 0.84 -28.13
C MET A 27 26.91 0.72 -26.60
N ASN A 28 27.90 1.31 -25.92
CA ASN A 28 27.96 1.33 -24.46
C ASN A 28 26.84 2.17 -23.84
N VAL A 29 26.53 3.33 -24.43
CA VAL A 29 25.40 4.17 -23.99
C VAL A 29 24.08 3.43 -24.20
N TRP A 30 23.88 2.79 -25.35
CA TRP A 30 22.68 2.00 -25.63
C TRP A 30 22.52 0.81 -24.66
N ARG A 31 23.60 0.08 -24.39
CA ARG A 31 23.63 -0.98 -23.38
C ARG A 31 23.27 -0.45 -21.99
N GLY A 32 23.86 0.68 -21.59
CA GLY A 32 23.54 1.35 -20.32
C GLY A 32 22.05 1.69 -20.21
N HIS A 33 21.47 2.31 -21.23
CA HIS A 33 20.04 2.59 -21.27
C HIS A 33 19.17 1.32 -21.21
N SER A 34 19.56 0.25 -21.90
CA SER A 34 18.81 -1.02 -21.87
C SER A 34 18.78 -1.63 -20.46
N LEU A 35 19.91 -1.63 -19.76
CA LEU A 35 20.01 -2.13 -18.38
C LEU A 35 19.18 -1.30 -17.41
N ILE A 36 19.20 0.03 -17.53
CA ILE A 36 18.37 0.92 -16.72
C ILE A 36 16.88 0.62 -16.98
N SER A 37 16.49 0.48 -18.25
CA SER A 37 15.09 0.19 -18.59
C SER A 37 14.61 -1.16 -18.06
N GLU A 38 15.49 -2.16 -18.00
CA GLU A 38 15.19 -3.48 -17.45
C GLU A 38 15.10 -3.42 -15.93
N TYR A 39 16.01 -2.69 -15.28
CA TYR A 39 15.93 -2.42 -13.85
C TYR A 39 14.63 -1.72 -13.46
N GLU A 40 14.21 -0.69 -14.20
CA GLU A 40 12.93 0.00 -13.98
C GLU A 40 11.73 -0.95 -14.08
N LYS A 41 11.72 -1.85 -15.08
CA LYS A 41 10.67 -2.87 -15.21
C LYS A 41 10.63 -3.81 -14.00
N LEU A 42 11.79 -4.28 -13.53
CA LEU A 42 11.88 -5.15 -12.36
C LEU A 42 11.42 -4.43 -11.08
N GLN A 43 11.74 -3.15 -10.92
CA GLN A 43 11.24 -2.35 -9.80
C GLN A 43 9.72 -2.19 -9.85
N ASN A 44 9.16 -1.92 -11.03
CA ASN A 44 7.72 -1.80 -11.21
C ASN A 44 7.00 -3.13 -10.91
N GLN A 45 7.55 -4.26 -11.36
CA GLN A 45 7.01 -5.58 -11.05
C GLN A 45 7.03 -5.86 -9.54
N ASN A 46 8.14 -5.59 -8.87
CA ASN A 46 8.21 -5.73 -7.40
C ASN A 46 7.17 -4.85 -6.69
N ASN A 47 7.02 -3.60 -7.11
CA ASN A 47 6.03 -2.68 -6.54
C ASN A 47 4.60 -3.21 -6.70
N LEU A 48 4.27 -3.80 -7.85
CA LEU A 48 2.96 -4.42 -8.10
C LEU A 48 2.74 -5.63 -7.18
N ILE A 49 3.72 -6.52 -7.07
CA ILE A 49 3.68 -7.72 -6.22
C ILE A 49 3.45 -7.35 -4.75
N PHE A 50 4.14 -6.34 -4.25
CA PHE A 50 4.02 -5.90 -2.85
C PHE A 50 2.95 -4.84 -2.61
N SER A 51 2.22 -4.41 -3.64
CA SER A 51 1.21 -3.37 -3.51
C SER A 51 0.11 -3.72 -2.49
N PRO A 52 -0.43 -4.95 -2.40
CA PRO A 52 -1.48 -5.26 -1.40
C PRO A 52 -0.94 -5.19 0.03
N LYS A 53 0.28 -5.70 0.24
CA LYS A 53 1.01 -5.62 1.51
C LYS A 53 1.18 -4.16 1.94
N ASN A 54 1.61 -3.30 1.02
CA ASN A 54 1.84 -1.88 1.32
C ASN A 54 0.53 -1.16 1.65
N LYS A 55 -0.56 -1.41 0.89
CA LYS A 55 -1.91 -0.90 1.19
C LYS A 55 -2.37 -1.31 2.60
N PHE A 56 -2.14 -2.57 2.99
CA PHE A 56 -2.46 -3.07 4.33
C PHE A 56 -1.70 -2.31 5.43
N ILE A 57 -0.38 -2.19 5.29
CA ILE A 57 0.45 -1.46 6.25
C ILE A 57 -0.01 0.01 6.38
N GLU A 58 -0.28 0.67 5.25
CA GLU A 58 -0.75 2.05 5.22
C GLU A 58 -2.12 2.19 5.91
N THR A 59 -3.05 1.28 5.63
CA THR A 59 -4.41 1.28 6.20
C THR A 59 -4.36 1.13 7.72
N ILE A 60 -3.59 0.17 8.24
CA ILE A 60 -3.41 -0.02 9.69
C ILE A 60 -2.77 1.21 10.33
N ASN A 61 -1.70 1.73 9.73
CA ASN A 61 -0.99 2.89 10.28
C ASN A 61 -1.86 4.15 10.31
N LYS A 62 -2.72 4.35 9.29
CA LYS A 62 -3.74 5.41 9.28
C LYS A 62 -4.71 5.25 10.46
N LEU A 63 -5.17 4.04 10.73
CA LEU A 63 -6.12 3.74 11.82
C LEU A 63 -5.47 3.95 13.20
N PHE A 64 -4.21 3.55 13.38
CA PHE A 64 -3.46 3.76 14.62
C PHE A 64 -3.15 5.23 14.94
N SER A 65 -3.37 6.14 13.97
CA SER A 65 -3.31 7.60 14.16
C SER A 65 -1.99 8.06 14.78
N GLY A 66 -0.88 7.42 14.38
CA GLY A 66 0.48 7.78 14.81
C GLY A 66 0.88 7.33 16.22
N ARG A 67 0.00 6.69 17.00
CA ARG A 67 0.37 6.15 18.33
C ARG A 67 1.25 4.91 18.24
N LYS A 68 0.96 4.07 17.25
CA LYS A 68 1.67 2.83 16.96
C LYS A 68 1.96 2.76 15.47
N ARG A 69 3.05 2.10 15.12
CA ARG A 69 3.47 1.85 13.74
C ARG A 69 3.65 0.36 13.53
N LEU A 70 3.00 -0.17 12.51
CA LEU A 70 3.18 -1.52 12.01
C LEU A 70 4.17 -1.49 10.84
N ASN A 71 5.11 -2.43 10.86
CA ASN A 71 6.01 -2.72 9.76
C ASN A 71 6.17 -4.24 9.59
N ILE A 72 6.53 -4.68 8.38
CA ILE A 72 6.85 -6.08 8.10
C ILE A 72 8.34 -6.17 7.77
N SER A 73 9.07 -7.00 8.51
CA SER A 73 10.52 -7.19 8.29
C SER A 73 10.80 -7.90 6.97
N GLU A 74 12.07 -7.90 6.53
CA GLU A 74 12.52 -8.70 5.38
C GLU A 74 12.29 -10.21 5.56
N LYS A 75 12.14 -10.66 6.81
CA LYS A 75 11.80 -12.04 7.18
C LYS A 75 10.29 -12.31 7.22
N ASN A 76 9.47 -11.36 6.76
CA ASN A 76 8.01 -11.38 6.84
C ASN A 76 7.45 -11.45 8.28
N GLU A 77 8.18 -10.91 9.25
CA GLU A 77 7.70 -10.81 10.63
C GLU A 77 6.98 -9.49 10.86
N LEU A 78 5.83 -9.55 11.52
CA LEU A 78 5.02 -8.38 11.85
C LEU A 78 5.60 -7.71 13.10
N ASN A 79 6.18 -6.53 12.91
CA ASN A 79 6.78 -5.71 13.96
C ASN A 79 5.88 -4.52 14.27
N ILE A 80 5.69 -4.27 15.56
CA ILE A 80 4.89 -3.14 16.04
C ILE A 80 5.75 -2.31 16.96
N SER A 81 5.74 -0.99 16.73
CA SER A 81 6.42 -0.03 17.57
C SER A 81 5.43 0.99 18.11
N VAL A 82 5.61 1.41 19.36
CA VAL A 82 4.93 2.59 19.91
C VAL A 82 5.76 3.81 19.55
N VAL A 83 5.10 4.87 19.08
CA VAL A 83 5.75 6.14 18.75
C VAL A 83 5.60 7.07 19.95
N LEU A 84 6.71 7.38 20.63
CA LEU A 84 6.77 8.29 21.77
C LEU A 84 7.78 9.39 21.48
N ASN A 85 7.32 10.64 21.38
CA ASN A 85 8.18 11.82 21.15
C ASN A 85 9.12 11.67 19.93
N GLY A 86 8.65 11.02 18.86
CA GLY A 86 9.45 10.76 17.66
C GLY A 86 10.37 9.53 17.74
N ASN A 87 10.48 8.88 18.91
CA ASN A 87 11.18 7.62 19.06
C ASN A 87 10.22 6.45 18.87
N GLU A 88 10.66 5.44 18.12
CA GLU A 88 9.93 4.18 17.94
C GLU A 88 10.48 3.13 18.91
N LYS A 89 9.64 2.65 19.83
CA LYS A 89 9.97 1.56 20.75
C LYS A 89 9.23 0.29 20.33
N PRO A 90 9.92 -0.82 19.98
CA PRO A 90 9.27 -2.07 19.62
C PRO A 90 8.50 -2.64 20.82
N ILE A 91 7.30 -3.16 20.55
CA ILE A 91 6.46 -3.85 21.53
C ILE A 91 6.00 -5.21 20.97
N PRO A 92 5.80 -6.22 21.83
CA PRO A 92 5.23 -7.49 21.39
C PRO A 92 3.75 -7.33 21.02
N ILE A 93 3.26 -8.18 20.10
CA ILE A 93 1.85 -8.20 19.66
C ILE A 93 0.88 -8.45 20.84
N SER A 94 1.34 -9.14 21.88
CA SER A 94 0.57 -9.39 23.11
C SER A 94 0.17 -8.09 23.83
N GLU A 95 0.94 -7.01 23.69
CA GLU A 95 0.68 -5.69 24.28
C GLU A 95 -0.29 -4.82 23.46
N LEU A 96 -0.78 -5.31 22.32
CA LEU A 96 -1.89 -4.65 21.64
C LEU A 96 -3.19 -4.76 22.44
N SER A 97 -4.01 -3.71 22.34
CA SER A 97 -5.37 -3.75 22.89
C SER A 97 -6.21 -4.79 22.15
N SER A 98 -7.29 -5.26 22.75
CA SER A 98 -8.22 -6.19 22.11
C SER A 98 -8.75 -5.63 20.77
N GLY A 99 -9.12 -4.35 20.74
CA GLY A 99 -9.58 -3.68 19.52
C GLY A 99 -8.51 -3.59 18.44
N GLU A 100 -7.25 -3.32 18.79
CA GLU A 100 -6.15 -3.29 17.82
C GLU A 100 -5.88 -4.68 17.24
N LYS A 101 -5.92 -5.73 18.07
CA LYS A 101 -5.80 -7.12 17.62
C LYS A 101 -6.94 -7.49 16.68
N GLN A 102 -8.16 -7.13 17.03
CA GLN A 102 -9.35 -7.38 16.21
C GLN A 102 -9.25 -6.69 14.85
N LEU A 103 -8.81 -5.43 14.83
CA LEU A 103 -8.60 -4.67 13.60
C LEU A 103 -7.53 -5.31 12.70
N LEU A 104 -6.43 -5.80 13.28
CA LEU A 104 -5.41 -6.55 12.54
C LEU A 104 -5.96 -7.86 11.96
N ILE A 105 -6.78 -8.58 12.72
CA ILE A 105 -7.39 -9.84 12.26
C ILE A 105 -8.34 -9.57 11.09
N ILE A 106 -9.27 -8.62 11.24
CA ILE A 106 -10.28 -8.31 10.21
C ILE A 106 -9.61 -7.83 8.92
N LEU A 107 -8.68 -6.88 9.01
CA LEU A 107 -8.00 -6.34 7.84
C LEU A 107 -6.98 -7.31 7.25
N GLY A 108 -6.37 -8.16 8.09
CA GLY A 108 -5.52 -9.26 7.63
C GLY A 108 -6.32 -10.29 6.84
N GLN A 109 -7.53 -10.64 7.28
CA GLN A 109 -8.44 -11.50 6.53
C GLN A 109 -8.82 -10.86 5.19
N ALA A 110 -9.16 -9.57 5.16
CA ALA A 110 -9.47 -8.86 3.93
C ALA A 110 -8.28 -8.85 2.95
N LEU A 111 -7.05 -8.65 3.44
CA LEU A 111 -5.83 -8.74 2.63
C LEU A 111 -5.64 -10.14 2.01
N LEU A 112 -5.84 -11.19 2.82
CA LEU A 112 -5.65 -12.58 2.42
C LEU A 112 -6.67 -13.08 1.39
N GLN A 113 -7.71 -12.30 1.11
CA GLN A 113 -8.64 -12.58 0.01
C GLN A 113 -8.03 -12.28 -1.37
N GLU A 114 -6.87 -11.62 -1.43
CA GLU A 114 -6.13 -11.34 -2.68
C GLU A 114 -6.98 -10.61 -3.73
N GLU A 115 -7.81 -9.66 -3.28
CA GLU A 115 -8.76 -8.93 -4.14
C GLU A 115 -9.75 -9.83 -4.91
N LYS A 116 -9.94 -11.10 -4.50
CA LYS A 116 -10.91 -12.02 -5.12
C LYS A 116 -12.33 -11.71 -4.65
N ALA A 117 -13.30 -11.98 -5.52
CA ALA A 117 -14.72 -11.91 -5.19
C ALA A 117 -15.03 -12.82 -3.99
N THR A 118 -15.33 -12.21 -2.84
CA THR A 118 -15.47 -12.90 -1.55
C THR A 118 -16.63 -12.31 -0.77
N ILE A 119 -17.38 -13.16 -0.06
CA ILE A 119 -18.38 -12.69 0.90
C ILE A 119 -17.70 -12.60 2.27
N PHE A 120 -17.54 -11.38 2.77
CA PHE A 120 -17.01 -11.09 4.10
C PHE A 120 -18.19 -11.00 5.08
N ILE A 121 -18.31 -11.97 5.98
CA ILE A 121 -19.36 -12.02 6.99
C ILE A 121 -18.74 -11.85 8.37
N ALA A 122 -19.30 -10.94 9.17
CA ALA A 122 -18.91 -10.79 10.57
C ALA A 122 -20.11 -10.47 11.45
N ASP A 123 -20.07 -10.99 12.66
CA ASP A 123 -21.00 -10.69 13.75
C ASP A 123 -20.29 -9.80 14.78
N GLU A 124 -20.97 -8.73 15.21
CA GLU A 124 -20.44 -7.67 16.06
C GLU A 124 -19.01 -7.22 15.72
N PRO A 125 -18.71 -6.87 14.45
CA PRO A 125 -17.36 -6.45 14.04
C PRO A 125 -16.85 -5.21 14.80
N GLU A 126 -17.75 -4.42 15.39
CA GLU A 126 -17.44 -3.25 16.22
C GLU A 126 -16.92 -3.56 17.62
N LEU A 127 -17.02 -4.81 18.09
CA LEU A 127 -16.70 -5.17 19.46
C LEU A 127 -15.25 -4.75 19.78
N SER A 128 -15.04 -4.11 20.93
CA SER A 128 -13.74 -3.56 21.35
C SER A 128 -13.13 -2.46 20.45
N LEU A 129 -13.81 -2.03 19.37
CA LEU A 129 -13.32 -0.96 18.50
C LEU A 129 -13.80 0.42 18.98
N HIS A 130 -12.92 1.41 18.91
CA HIS A 130 -13.30 2.80 19.15
C HIS A 130 -14.11 3.36 17.96
N LEU A 131 -15.03 4.30 18.21
CA LEU A 131 -15.95 4.90 17.22
C LEU A 131 -15.31 5.22 15.86
N LYS A 132 -14.17 5.93 15.86
CA LYS A 132 -13.41 6.27 14.65
C LYS A 132 -13.07 5.05 13.79
N TRP A 133 -12.74 3.92 14.41
CA TRP A 133 -12.42 2.69 13.69
C TRP A 133 -13.68 2.00 13.16
N GLN A 134 -14.80 2.07 13.89
CA GLN A 134 -16.08 1.54 13.42
C GLN A 134 -16.51 2.24 12.12
N VAL A 135 -16.45 3.57 12.08
CA VAL A 135 -16.79 4.36 10.88
C VAL A 135 -15.89 4.04 9.69
N GLU A 136 -14.59 3.83 9.91
CA GLU A 136 -13.64 3.56 8.82
C GLU A 136 -13.53 2.08 8.45
N LEU A 137 -14.15 1.16 9.21
CA LEU A 137 -13.93 -0.29 9.07
C LEU A 137 -14.34 -0.81 7.68
N THR A 138 -15.57 -0.51 7.27
CA THR A 138 -16.12 -0.94 5.98
C THR A 138 -15.29 -0.43 4.81
N LYS A 139 -14.87 0.85 4.85
CA LYS A 139 -13.97 1.42 3.84
C LYS A 139 -12.61 0.75 3.82
N SER A 140 -12.07 0.44 5.00
CA SER A 140 -10.75 -0.17 5.14
C SER A 140 -10.74 -1.59 4.55
N ILE A 141 -11.81 -2.36 4.76
CA ILE A 141 -11.98 -3.68 4.15
C ILE A 141 -12.09 -3.55 2.62
N LEU A 142 -12.94 -2.65 2.12
CA LEU A 142 -13.11 -2.43 0.67
C LEU A 142 -11.84 -1.86 0.01
N GLY A 143 -11.04 -1.08 0.74
CA GLY A 143 -9.75 -0.58 0.26
C GLY A 143 -8.70 -1.68 0.07
N LEU A 144 -8.81 -2.77 0.82
CA LEU A 144 -7.95 -3.95 0.70
C LEU A 144 -8.50 -4.98 -0.28
N ASN A 145 -9.82 -5.15 -0.33
CA ASN A 145 -10.50 -5.98 -1.32
C ASN A 145 -11.74 -5.26 -1.87
N PRO A 146 -11.61 -4.58 -3.02
CA PRO A 146 -12.74 -3.89 -3.67
C PRO A 146 -13.84 -4.84 -4.15
N ASN A 147 -13.54 -6.13 -4.31
CA ASN A 147 -14.46 -7.15 -4.78
C ASN A 147 -15.16 -7.91 -3.63
N ALA A 148 -14.95 -7.47 -2.37
CA ALA A 148 -15.62 -8.07 -1.22
C ALA A 148 -17.08 -7.60 -1.11
N GLN A 149 -18.01 -8.55 -0.97
CA GLN A 149 -19.36 -8.28 -0.49
C GLN A 149 -19.38 -8.39 1.03
N ILE A 150 -19.67 -7.29 1.72
CA ILE A 150 -19.65 -7.24 3.19
C ILE A 150 -21.07 -7.44 3.74
N ILE A 151 -21.21 -8.36 4.70
CA ILE A 151 -22.43 -8.61 5.46
C ILE A 151 -22.09 -8.54 6.94
N PHE A 152 -22.64 -7.54 7.63
CA PHE A 152 -22.43 -7.36 9.06
C PHE A 152 -23.74 -7.52 9.82
N ALA A 153 -23.70 -8.32 10.88
CA ALA A 153 -24.66 -8.25 11.98
C ALA A 153 -24.04 -7.32 13.04
N THR A 154 -24.73 -6.23 13.37
CA THR A 154 -24.15 -5.15 14.18
C THR A 154 -25.23 -4.41 14.96
N HIS A 155 -24.87 -3.96 16.16
CA HIS A 155 -25.66 -3.04 16.96
C HIS A 155 -25.17 -1.60 16.84
N SER A 156 -24.00 -1.39 16.23
CA SER A 156 -23.42 -0.06 16.04
C SER A 156 -24.02 0.66 14.83
N PRO A 157 -24.63 1.85 15.00
CA PRO A 157 -25.04 2.68 13.87
C PRO A 157 -23.84 3.29 13.14
N ASP A 158 -22.68 3.43 13.81
CA ASP A 158 -21.50 4.11 13.27
C ASP A 158 -20.84 3.31 12.14
N ILE A 159 -20.87 1.98 12.19
CA ILE A 159 -20.29 1.12 11.15
C ILE A 159 -21.03 1.22 9.81
N VAL A 160 -22.33 1.53 9.87
CA VAL A 160 -23.22 1.68 8.71
C VAL A 160 -23.50 3.14 8.37
N ALA A 161 -22.83 4.11 9.03
CA ALA A 161 -23.12 5.54 8.88
C ALA A 161 -23.12 6.02 7.41
N GLU A 162 -22.20 5.51 6.59
CA GLU A 162 -22.11 5.85 5.17
C GLU A 162 -22.93 4.94 4.24
N TYR A 163 -23.44 3.83 4.76
CA TYR A 163 -24.12 2.78 4.01
C TYR A 163 -25.58 2.61 4.44
N GLN A 164 -26.23 3.70 4.88
CA GLN A 164 -27.62 3.69 5.38
C GLN A 164 -28.61 3.10 4.37
N ASN A 165 -28.36 3.25 3.07
CA ASN A 165 -29.16 2.67 1.99
C ASN A 165 -28.98 1.15 1.82
N LYS A 166 -28.08 0.52 2.58
CA LYS A 166 -27.79 -0.93 2.61
C LYS A 166 -28.10 -1.57 3.96
N VAL A 167 -28.80 -0.87 4.84
CA VAL A 167 -29.19 -1.38 6.15
C VAL A 167 -30.52 -2.09 6.07
N ILE A 168 -30.56 -3.33 6.56
CA ILE A 168 -31.80 -4.07 6.78
C ILE A 168 -32.05 -4.07 8.29
N ARG A 169 -33.16 -3.48 8.71
CA ARG A 169 -33.56 -3.49 10.12
C ARG A 169 -34.32 -4.78 10.42
N MET A 170 -33.76 -5.61 11.29
CA MET A 170 -34.35 -6.90 11.67
C MET A 170 -35.73 -6.75 12.32
N GLU A 171 -35.98 -5.65 13.03
CA GLU A 171 -37.28 -5.32 13.65
C GLU A 171 -38.45 -5.24 12.65
N ASN A 172 -38.16 -4.94 11.38
CA ASN A 172 -39.18 -4.84 10.33
C ASN A 172 -39.43 -6.17 9.59
N MET A 173 -38.69 -7.24 9.96
CA MET A 173 -38.80 -8.56 9.32
C MET A 173 -39.45 -9.62 10.23
N LEU A 174 -39.78 -9.26 11.47
CA LEU A 174 -40.48 -10.07 12.46
C LEU A 174 -41.92 -9.59 12.60
#